data_AF-A0A4R4R3Y0-F1
#
_entry.id   AF-A0A4R4R3Y0-F1
#
_cell.length_a   1.000
_cell.length_b   1.000
_cell.length_c   1.000
_cell.angle_alpha   90.00
_cell.angle_beta   90.00
_cell.angle_gamma   90.00
#
_symmetry.space_group_name_H-M   'P 1'
#
loop_
_entity.id
_entity.type
_entity.pdbx_description
1 polymer ?
#
loop_
_entity_poly.entity_id
_entity_poly.type
_entity_poly.pdbx_seq_one_letter_code
_entity_poly.pdbx_strand_id
1 'polypeptide(L)'
;MHPVPDKTAANAYPDQFSGGEDTSRLTALRERLAIYGFHVELVSSSLVVTAPVDHGVRLSTEIVCKPRPSDGDRLWFWHSWGEPIDAADHVVDAAVSVVGALKVKRTRRVLDGDVTDIKALFAEKFPGWNIIRTDRGNWWATRAVLIREDLNPDDASTIEASTPAELYVRLEAASK
;
A
#
# COMPACT_ATOMS: atom_id res chain seq x y z
N MET A 1 41.74 -30.63 -20.59
CA MET A 1 41.59 -29.39 -21.39
C MET A 1 40.10 -29.28 -21.73
N HIS A 2 39.31 -28.70 -20.82
CA HIS A 2 37.86 -28.55 -20.98
C HIS A 2 37.57 -27.13 -21.50
N PRO A 3 36.71 -26.96 -22.51
CA PRO A 3 36.28 -25.62 -22.92
C PRO A 3 35.30 -25.03 -21.90
N VAL A 4 35.52 -23.75 -21.62
CA VAL A 4 34.70 -22.89 -20.76
C VAL A 4 33.44 -22.48 -21.54
N PRO A 5 32.23 -22.51 -20.95
CA PRO A 5 31.05 -22.01 -21.64
C PRO A 5 31.07 -20.48 -21.78
N ASP A 6 30.71 -20.05 -22.97
CA ASP A 6 30.60 -18.68 -23.46
C ASP A 6 29.64 -17.83 -22.60
N LYS A 7 30.17 -16.74 -22.03
CA LYS A 7 29.40 -15.68 -21.37
C LYS A 7 28.94 -14.67 -22.42
N THR A 8 28.00 -15.06 -23.26
CA THR A 8 27.31 -14.12 -24.16
C THR A 8 25.79 -14.22 -23.94
N ALA A 9 25.33 -13.61 -22.84
CA ALA A 9 23.94 -13.18 -22.65
C ALA A 9 23.87 -12.25 -21.42
N ALA A 10 24.53 -11.10 -21.50
CA ALA A 10 24.35 -10.02 -20.53
C ALA A 10 23.67 -8.84 -21.23
N ASN A 11 22.46 -8.53 -20.75
CA ASN A 11 21.75 -7.26 -20.88
C ASN A 11 21.50 -6.73 -22.30
N ALA A 12 20.53 -7.34 -22.97
CA ALA A 12 19.54 -6.55 -23.70
C ALA A 12 18.22 -6.70 -22.92
N TYR A 13 17.73 -5.63 -22.31
CA TYR A 13 16.31 -5.52 -21.99
C TYR A 13 15.63 -5.14 -23.31
N PRO A 14 14.98 -6.06 -24.03
CA PRO A 14 14.23 -5.65 -25.21
C PRO A 14 13.02 -4.85 -24.72
N ASP A 15 12.91 -3.60 -25.16
CA ASP A 15 11.71 -2.98 -25.76
C ASP A 15 10.31 -3.57 -25.39
N GLN A 16 10.02 -3.76 -24.10
CA GLN A 16 8.84 -4.50 -23.62
C GLN A 16 7.63 -3.59 -23.27
N PHE A 17 7.45 -2.48 -23.97
CA PHE A 17 6.29 -1.59 -23.82
C PHE A 17 5.42 -1.49 -25.09
N SER A 18 5.34 -2.56 -25.89
CA SER A 18 4.29 -2.70 -26.90
C SER A 18 2.99 -3.14 -26.21
N GLY A 19 2.30 -2.15 -25.61
CA GLY A 19 1.02 -2.33 -24.94
C GLY A 19 -0.08 -2.73 -25.91
N GLY A 20 -0.64 -3.92 -25.73
CA GLY A 20 -1.99 -4.21 -26.20
C GLY A 20 -2.96 -3.43 -25.31
N GLU A 21 -3.32 -2.22 -25.72
CA GLU A 21 -4.11 -1.27 -24.94
C GLU A 21 -5.58 -1.71 -24.84
N ASP A 22 -5.97 -2.51 -23.84
CA ASP A 22 -7.38 -2.66 -23.49
C ASP A 22 -7.81 -1.48 -22.59
N THR A 23 -7.91 -0.31 -23.20
CA THR A 23 -8.35 0.94 -22.56
C THR A 23 -9.74 0.82 -21.94
N SER A 24 -10.58 -0.12 -22.40
CA SER A 24 -11.89 -0.40 -21.82
C SER A 24 -11.76 -0.97 -20.41
N ARG A 25 -10.80 -1.88 -20.17
CA ARG A 25 -10.53 -2.44 -18.84
C ARG A 25 -9.97 -1.41 -17.87
N LEU A 26 -9.06 -0.57 -18.34
CA LEU A 26 -8.53 0.54 -17.54
C LEU A 26 -9.63 1.56 -17.21
N THR A 27 -10.55 1.82 -18.13
CA THR A 27 -11.72 2.68 -17.90
C THR A 27 -12.64 2.09 -16.84
N ALA A 28 -12.93 0.78 -16.91
CA ALA A 28 -13.73 0.11 -15.88
C ALA A 28 -13.07 0.17 -14.50
N LEU A 29 -11.73 -0.03 -14.43
CA LEU A 29 -10.97 0.11 -13.19
C LEU A 29 -11.00 1.55 -12.65
N ARG A 30 -10.89 2.55 -13.54
CA ARG A 30 -11.01 3.97 -13.20
C ARG A 30 -12.33 4.26 -12.48
N GLU A 31 -13.44 3.85 -13.07
CA GLU A 31 -14.77 4.07 -12.51
C GLU A 31 -14.91 3.41 -11.14
N ARG A 32 -14.34 2.21 -10.97
CA ARG A 32 -14.37 1.53 -9.68
C ARG A 32 -13.54 2.23 -8.62
N LEU A 33 -12.35 2.73 -8.97
CA LEU A 33 -11.46 3.44 -8.04
C LEU A 33 -12.00 4.82 -7.65
N ALA A 34 -12.71 5.50 -8.56
CA ALA A 34 -13.36 6.77 -8.27
C ALA A 34 -14.41 6.65 -7.14
N ILE A 35 -15.11 5.51 -7.04
CA ILE A 35 -16.06 5.23 -5.94
C ILE A 35 -15.35 5.21 -4.58
N TYR A 36 -14.08 4.79 -4.53
CA TYR A 36 -13.27 4.79 -3.31
C TYR A 36 -12.63 6.14 -3.00
N GLY A 37 -12.97 7.21 -3.74
CA GLY A 37 -12.45 8.56 -3.53
C GLY A 37 -11.02 8.78 -4.04
N PHE A 38 -10.46 7.85 -4.81
CA PHE A 38 -9.16 8.04 -5.43
C PHE A 38 -9.28 9.02 -6.59
N HIS A 39 -8.26 9.88 -6.75
CA HIS A 39 -8.12 10.67 -7.96
C HIS A 39 -7.47 9.80 -9.02
N VAL A 40 -8.14 9.64 -10.15
CA VAL A 40 -7.72 8.69 -11.19
C VAL A 40 -7.70 9.36 -12.55
N GLU A 41 -6.56 9.30 -13.21
CA GLU A 41 -6.33 9.89 -14.52
C GLU A 41 -5.92 8.77 -15.49
N LEU A 42 -6.62 8.67 -16.62
CA LEU A 42 -6.24 7.77 -17.71
C LEU A 42 -5.33 8.55 -18.66
N VAL A 43 -4.08 8.13 -18.80
CA VAL A 43 -3.07 8.77 -19.64
C VAL A 43 -2.64 7.75 -20.69
N SER A 44 -3.04 7.97 -21.95
CA SER A 44 -2.82 7.01 -23.05
C SER A 44 -3.39 5.62 -22.73
N SER A 45 -2.55 4.66 -22.32
CA SER A 45 -2.90 3.28 -21.95
C SER A 45 -2.45 2.89 -20.55
N SER A 46 -2.27 3.89 -19.69
CA SER A 46 -2.02 3.67 -18.28
C SER A 46 -2.99 4.47 -17.43
N LEU A 47 -3.20 3.99 -16.22
CA LEU A 47 -4.08 4.58 -15.24
C LEU A 47 -3.23 5.08 -14.08
N VAL A 48 -3.12 6.39 -13.93
CA VAL A 48 -2.47 7.02 -12.78
C VAL A 48 -3.49 7.10 -11.66
N VAL A 49 -3.24 6.34 -10.60
CA VAL A 49 -4.10 6.26 -9.42
C VAL A 49 -3.43 7.00 -8.29
N THR A 50 -4.11 8.02 -7.76
CA THR A 50 -3.61 8.86 -6.68
C THR A 50 -4.52 8.77 -5.47
N ALA A 51 -3.96 8.43 -4.31
CA ALA A 51 -4.69 8.31 -3.06
C ALA A 51 -5.30 9.66 -2.62
N PRO A 52 -6.49 9.65 -1.97
CA PRO A 52 -7.05 10.84 -1.36
C PRO A 52 -6.10 11.41 -0.30
N VAL A 53 -6.10 12.74 -0.16
CA VAL A 53 -5.26 13.45 0.80
C VAL A 53 -6.07 13.64 2.08
N ASP A 54 -5.84 12.79 3.06
CA ASP A 54 -6.32 13.00 4.43
C ASP A 54 -5.11 13.24 5.33
N HIS A 55 -4.53 14.44 5.23
CA HIS A 55 -3.29 14.86 5.91
C HIS A 55 -2.04 14.00 5.59
N GLY A 56 -1.10 14.57 4.85
CA GLY A 56 0.23 13.97 4.60
C GLY A 56 0.57 13.71 3.13
N VAL A 57 1.56 12.84 2.91
CA VAL A 57 2.16 12.59 1.59
C VAL A 57 1.16 11.92 0.64
N ARG A 58 0.93 12.57 -0.51
CA ARG A 58 0.12 12.03 -1.60
C ARG A 58 0.87 10.87 -2.27
N LEU A 59 0.29 9.67 -2.23
CA LEU A 59 0.83 8.52 -2.95
C LEU A 59 0.12 8.36 -4.29
N SER A 60 0.91 8.08 -5.33
CA SER A 60 0.41 7.68 -6.64
C SER A 60 1.10 6.40 -7.11
N THR A 61 0.39 5.65 -7.95
CA THR A 61 0.92 4.51 -8.69
C THR A 61 0.33 4.54 -10.10
N GLU A 62 1.08 4.05 -11.06
CA GLU A 62 0.61 3.86 -12.42
C GLU A 62 0.24 2.39 -12.60
N ILE A 63 -0.90 2.14 -13.25
CA ILE A 63 -1.43 0.82 -13.54
C ILE A 63 -1.52 0.64 -15.05
N VAL A 64 -1.05 -0.51 -15.53
CA VAL A 64 -1.17 -0.89 -16.93
C VAL A 64 -1.95 -2.20 -17.05
N CYS A 65 -2.62 -2.39 -18.19
CA CYS A 65 -3.27 -3.65 -18.54
C CYS A 65 -2.42 -4.34 -19.60
N LYS A 66 -1.92 -5.54 -19.31
CA LYS A 66 -1.08 -6.30 -20.26
C LYS A 66 -1.18 -7.81 -20.06
N PRO A 67 -0.87 -8.61 -21.10
CA PRO A 67 -0.82 -10.07 -20.99
C PRO A 67 0.14 -10.54 -19.89
N ARG A 68 -0.24 -11.61 -19.20
CA ARG A 68 0.62 -12.32 -18.26
C ARG A 68 1.09 -13.64 -18.88
N PRO A 69 2.40 -13.80 -19.19
CA PRO A 69 2.90 -14.99 -19.87
C PRO A 69 2.63 -16.31 -19.14
N SER A 70 2.59 -16.28 -17.81
CA SER A 70 2.30 -17.46 -16.98
C SER A 70 0.84 -17.92 -17.03
N ASP A 71 -0.07 -17.12 -17.61
CA ASP A 71 -1.52 -17.34 -17.57
C ASP A 71 -2.12 -17.41 -18.98
N GLY A 72 -1.36 -17.98 -19.92
CA GLY A 72 -1.80 -18.14 -21.31
C GLY A 72 -2.12 -16.81 -22.00
N ASP A 73 -1.31 -15.78 -21.74
CA ASP A 73 -1.47 -14.42 -22.25
C ASP A 73 -2.79 -13.73 -21.87
N ARG A 74 -3.50 -14.23 -20.84
CA ARG A 74 -4.64 -13.52 -20.26
C ARG A 74 -4.19 -12.13 -19.81
N LEU A 75 -5.06 -11.13 -20.02
CA LEU A 75 -4.81 -9.77 -19.59
C LEU A 75 -4.90 -9.66 -18.07
N TRP A 76 -3.95 -8.94 -17.49
CA TRP A 76 -3.88 -8.64 -16.06
C TRP A 76 -3.65 -7.14 -15.87
N PHE A 77 -4.05 -6.64 -14.71
CA PHE A 77 -3.62 -5.34 -14.22
C PHE A 77 -2.25 -5.48 -13.54
N TRP A 78 -1.39 -4.49 -13.74
CA TRP A 78 -0.05 -4.47 -13.19
C TRP A 78 0.24 -3.11 -12.59
N HIS A 79 0.99 -3.10 -11.50
CA HIS A 79 1.63 -1.89 -11.03
C HIS A 79 2.84 -1.53 -11.93
N SER A 80 3.19 -0.23 -11.97
CA SER A 80 4.37 0.26 -12.69
C SER A 80 5.71 -0.32 -12.20
N TRP A 81 5.74 -0.90 -11.00
CA TRP A 81 6.91 -1.61 -10.47
C TRP A 81 6.95 -3.11 -10.83
N GLY A 82 6.08 -3.58 -11.72
CA GLY A 82 6.15 -4.92 -12.30
C GLY A 82 5.47 -6.04 -11.52
N GLU A 83 4.70 -5.72 -10.47
CA GLU A 83 3.90 -6.70 -9.74
C GLU A 83 2.50 -6.85 -10.37
N PRO A 84 2.03 -8.08 -10.61
CA PRO A 84 0.66 -8.33 -11.05
C PRO A 84 -0.32 -8.05 -9.91
N ILE A 85 -1.47 -7.45 -10.24
CA ILE A 85 -2.54 -7.12 -9.29
C ILE A 85 -3.59 -8.22 -9.31
N ASP A 86 -4.29 -8.35 -10.45
CA ASP A 86 -5.32 -9.37 -10.69
C ASP A 86 -5.59 -9.47 -12.19
N ALA A 87 -6.36 -10.47 -12.61
CA ALA A 87 -6.86 -10.62 -13.96
C ALA A 87 -7.73 -9.41 -14.37
N ALA A 88 -7.64 -8.99 -15.63
CA ALA A 88 -8.26 -7.75 -16.11
C ALA A 88 -9.80 -7.79 -16.10
N ASP A 89 -10.40 -8.98 -16.10
CA ASP A 89 -11.83 -9.19 -15.94
C ASP A 89 -12.32 -9.16 -14.48
N HIS A 90 -11.41 -9.22 -13.51
CA HIS A 90 -11.70 -9.09 -12.07
C HIS A 90 -11.54 -7.63 -11.59
N VAL A 91 -12.24 -6.69 -12.24
CA VAL A 91 -12.08 -5.24 -12.01
C VAL A 91 -12.32 -4.85 -10.53
N VAL A 92 -13.29 -5.49 -9.87
CA VAL A 92 -13.62 -5.18 -8.46
C VAL A 92 -12.51 -5.61 -7.52
N ASP A 93 -12.02 -6.84 -7.66
CA ASP A 93 -10.94 -7.39 -6.82
C ASP A 93 -9.63 -6.65 -7.06
N ALA A 94 -9.32 -6.34 -8.33
CA ALA A 94 -8.19 -5.49 -8.69
C ALA A 94 -8.25 -4.12 -8.01
N ALA A 95 -9.42 -3.47 -8.00
CA ALA A 95 -9.59 -2.19 -7.32
C ALA A 95 -9.35 -2.29 -5.80
N VAL A 96 -9.86 -3.34 -5.15
CA VAL A 96 -9.63 -3.58 -3.72
C VAL A 96 -8.14 -3.79 -3.44
N SER A 97 -7.45 -4.58 -4.25
CA SER A 97 -6.01 -4.83 -4.15
C SER A 97 -5.19 -3.55 -4.30
N VAL A 98 -5.52 -2.69 -5.26
CA VAL A 98 -4.86 -1.38 -5.46
C VAL A 98 -5.05 -0.48 -4.25
N VAL A 99 -6.28 -0.39 -3.73
CA VAL A 99 -6.59 0.41 -2.53
C VAL A 99 -5.78 -0.10 -1.33
N GLY A 100 -5.74 -1.42 -1.13
CA GLY A 100 -4.96 -2.06 -0.07
C GLY A 100 -3.46 -1.76 -0.18
N ALA A 101 -2.88 -1.97 -1.37
CA ALA A 101 -1.47 -1.74 -1.64
C ALA A 101 -1.06 -0.28 -1.38
N LEU A 102 -1.85 0.70 -1.83
CA LEU A 102 -1.57 2.12 -1.60
C LEU A 102 -1.72 2.51 -0.13
N LYS A 103 -2.67 1.93 0.61
CA LYS A 103 -2.80 2.14 2.07
C LYS A 103 -1.59 1.58 2.84
N VAL A 104 -1.12 0.38 2.49
CA VAL A 104 0.08 -0.22 3.10
C VAL A 104 1.32 0.62 2.80
N LYS A 105 1.50 1.05 1.54
CA LYS A 105 2.63 1.93 1.19
C LYS A 105 2.56 3.28 1.90
N ARG A 106 1.36 3.85 2.08
CA ARG A 106 1.18 5.11 2.83
C ARG A 106 1.62 4.94 4.27
N THR A 107 1.10 3.91 4.92
CA THR A 107 1.41 3.59 6.32
C THR A 107 2.92 3.45 6.51
N ARG A 108 3.59 2.65 5.66
CA ARG A 108 5.04 2.49 5.71
C ARG A 108 5.79 3.81 5.54
N ARG A 109 5.45 4.61 4.52
CA ARG A 109 6.10 5.92 4.31
C ARG A 109 5.90 6.89 5.48
N VAL A 110 4.71 6.90 6.08
CA VAL A 110 4.41 7.77 7.22
C VAL A 110 5.19 7.33 8.46
N LEU A 111 5.28 6.02 8.70
CA LEU A 111 6.07 5.47 9.82
C LEU A 111 7.57 5.76 9.70
N ASP A 112 8.07 5.95 8.48
CA ASP A 112 9.45 6.40 8.18
C ASP A 112 9.61 7.94 8.18
N GLY A 113 8.53 8.70 8.43
CA GLY A 113 8.45 10.17 8.29
C GLY A 113 8.62 10.97 9.59
N ASP A 114 8.12 12.21 9.59
CA ASP A 114 8.17 13.09 10.78
C ASP A 114 7.17 12.67 11.87
N VAL A 115 7.49 13.02 13.12
CA VAL A 115 6.67 12.73 14.31
C VAL A 115 5.22 13.21 14.16
N THR A 116 5.01 14.34 13.49
CA THR A 116 3.67 14.93 13.30
C THR A 116 2.80 14.03 12.43
N ASP A 117 3.33 13.55 11.30
CA ASP A 117 2.63 12.64 10.39
C ASP A 117 2.38 11.29 11.06
N ILE A 118 3.36 10.79 11.82
CA ILE A 118 3.23 9.55 12.58
C ILE A 118 2.09 9.66 13.60
N LYS A 119 2.02 10.76 14.36
CA LYS A 119 0.94 11.00 15.32
C LYS A 119 -0.43 11.09 14.64
N ALA A 120 -0.52 11.73 13.47
CA ALA A 120 -1.75 11.80 12.70
C ALA A 120 -2.22 10.41 12.23
N LEU A 121 -1.29 9.56 11.75
CA LEU A 121 -1.58 8.17 11.39
C LEU A 121 -2.14 7.39 12.57
N PHE A 122 -1.53 7.50 13.75
CA PHE A 122 -2.03 6.81 14.93
C PHE A 122 -3.41 7.31 15.37
N ALA A 123 -3.66 8.62 15.32
CA ALA A 123 -4.99 9.16 15.65
C ALA A 123 -6.08 8.68 14.66
N GLU A 124 -5.75 8.53 13.37
CA GLU A 124 -6.66 7.95 12.37
C GLU A 124 -6.96 6.47 12.66
N LYS A 125 -5.93 5.69 12.96
CA LYS A 125 -6.04 4.22 13.09
C LYS A 125 -6.52 3.76 14.46
N PHE A 126 -6.20 4.53 15.49
CA PHE A 126 -6.41 4.19 16.88
C PHE A 126 -7.01 5.38 17.63
N PRO A 127 -8.22 5.86 17.26
CA PRO A 127 -8.82 7.07 17.83
C PRO A 127 -9.06 6.99 19.36
N GLY A 128 -9.07 5.79 19.94
CA GLY A 128 -9.17 5.56 21.40
C GLY A 128 -7.83 5.62 22.15
N TRP A 129 -6.72 5.83 21.46
CA TRP A 129 -5.37 5.81 22.01
C TRP A 129 -4.71 7.18 21.95
N ASN A 130 -4.03 7.55 23.02
CA ASN A 130 -3.20 8.74 23.12
C ASN A 130 -1.73 8.36 22.92
N ILE A 131 -1.06 9.00 21.95
CA ILE A 131 0.32 8.66 21.57
C ILE A 131 1.31 9.74 22.00
N ILE A 132 2.32 9.32 22.75
CA ILE A 132 3.37 10.17 23.28
C ILE A 132 4.72 9.70 22.74
N ARG A 133 5.52 10.62 22.21
CA ARG A 133 6.94 10.39 21.92
C ARG A 133 7.76 11.06 23.01
N THR A 134 8.61 10.30 23.67
CA THR A 134 9.56 10.80 24.66
C THR A 134 10.74 11.52 23.99
N ASP A 135 11.41 12.39 24.73
CA ASP A 135 12.67 13.03 24.36
C ASP A 135 13.78 12.01 24.03
N ARG A 136 13.73 10.84 24.67
CA ARG A 136 14.62 9.69 24.43
C ARG A 136 14.28 8.89 23.16
N GLY A 137 13.27 9.30 22.40
CA GLY A 137 12.89 8.66 21.13
C GLY A 137 11.94 7.48 21.25
N ASN A 138 11.63 7.01 22.46
CA ASN A 138 10.65 5.95 22.70
C ASN A 138 9.23 6.46 22.48
N TRP A 139 8.35 5.56 22.03
CA TRP A 139 6.95 5.78 21.75
C TRP A 139 6.07 5.05 22.76
N TRP A 140 5.03 5.74 23.22
CA TRP A 140 4.08 5.27 24.23
C TRP A 140 2.67 5.48 23.71
N ALA A 141 1.79 4.53 23.99
CA ALA A 141 0.37 4.62 23.74
C ALA A 141 -0.41 4.29 25.01
N THR A 142 -1.38 5.13 25.35
CA THR A 142 -2.29 4.91 26.49
C THR A 142 -3.74 5.06 26.04
N ARG A 143 -4.66 4.23 26.53
CA ARG A 143 -6.10 4.42 26.20
C ARG A 143 -6.63 5.71 26.83
N ALA A 144 -7.34 6.51 26.03
CA ALA A 144 -7.85 7.83 26.44
C ALA A 144 -9.06 7.76 27.37
N VAL A 145 -9.86 6.68 27.27
CA VAL A 145 -10.99 6.40 28.15
C VAL A 145 -10.87 4.93 28.56
N LEU A 146 -10.72 4.68 29.86
CA LEU A 146 -10.84 3.32 30.42
C LEU A 146 -12.31 3.10 30.73
N ILE A 147 -13.03 2.37 29.87
CA ILE A 147 -14.36 1.88 30.22
C ILE A 147 -14.21 0.66 31.12
N ARG A 148 -15.24 0.30 31.90
CA ARG A 148 -15.15 -0.83 32.85
C ARG A 148 -14.87 -2.16 32.14
N GLU A 149 -15.28 -2.31 30.88
CA GLU A 149 -14.90 -3.44 30.01
C GLU A 149 -13.40 -3.47 29.64
N ASP A 150 -12.68 -2.34 29.72
CA ASP A 150 -11.23 -2.25 29.41
C ASP A 150 -10.33 -2.68 30.57
N LEU A 151 -10.93 -3.05 31.71
CA LEU A 151 -10.24 -3.66 32.85
C LEU A 151 -10.12 -5.18 32.66
N ASN A 152 -9.91 -5.62 31.42
CA ASN A 152 -9.48 -6.97 31.16
C ASN A 152 -7.98 -7.05 31.54
N PRO A 153 -7.57 -7.91 32.48
CA PRO A 153 -6.16 -8.03 32.88
C PRO A 153 -5.23 -8.47 31.73
N ASP A 154 -5.79 -9.01 30.65
CA ASP A 154 -5.07 -9.37 29.43
C ASP A 154 -4.98 -8.23 28.39
N ASP A 155 -5.74 -7.14 28.54
CA ASP A 155 -5.65 -5.96 27.68
C ASP A 155 -4.66 -4.94 28.25
N ALA A 156 -3.52 -4.79 27.57
CA ALA A 156 -2.51 -3.81 27.95
C ALA A 156 -3.05 -2.38 27.76
N SER A 157 -3.46 -1.71 28.84
CA SER A 157 -3.91 -0.30 28.82
C SER A 157 -2.81 0.70 28.44
N THR A 158 -1.56 0.24 28.44
CA THR A 158 -0.34 0.99 28.12
C THR A 158 0.58 0.13 27.27
N ILE A 159 1.06 0.68 26.16
CA ILE A 159 1.99 0.02 25.25
C ILE A 159 3.19 0.94 25.02
N GLU A 160 4.40 0.38 25.15
CA GLU A 160 5.64 1.06 24.78
C GLU A 160 6.32 0.38 23.58
N ALA A 161 7.12 1.14 22.85
CA ALA A 161 7.95 0.67 21.76
C ALA A 161 9.11 1.63 21.49
N SER A 162 10.21 1.13 20.92
CA SER A 162 11.36 1.98 20.56
C SER A 162 11.23 2.58 19.17
N THR A 163 10.31 2.08 18.34
CA THR A 163 10.02 2.61 17.00
C THR A 163 8.53 2.80 16.79
N PRO A 164 8.11 3.73 15.90
CA PRO A 164 6.70 3.91 15.58
C PRO A 164 6.12 2.66 14.87
N ALA A 165 6.91 1.96 14.05
CA ALA A 165 6.46 0.73 13.39
C ALA A 165 6.16 -0.39 14.39
N GLU A 166 7.02 -0.56 15.40
CA GLU A 166 6.78 -1.52 16.48
C GLU A 166 5.53 -1.15 17.30
N LEU A 167 5.34 0.14 17.61
CA LEU A 167 4.15 0.60 18.32
C LEU A 167 2.87 0.29 17.53
N TYR A 168 2.89 0.49 16.21
CA TYR A 168 1.76 0.20 15.31
C TYR A 168 1.34 -1.27 15.37
N VAL A 169 2.29 -2.21 15.25
CA VAL A 169 2.01 -3.65 15.31
C VAL A 169 1.41 -4.05 16.66
N ARG A 170 1.95 -3.52 17.77
CA ARG A 170 1.45 -3.81 19.12
C ARG A 170 0.04 -3.25 19.33
N LEU A 171 -0.25 -2.06 18.81
CA LEU A 171 -1.59 -1.46 18.86
C LEU A 171 -2.62 -2.20 17.99
N GLU A 172 -2.23 -2.70 16.81
CA GLU A 172 -3.09 -3.56 16.00
C GLU A 172 -3.44 -4.87 16.71
N ALA A 173 -2.52 -5.42 17.51
CA ALA A 173 -2.79 -6.61 18.31
C ALA A 173 -3.76 -6.32 19.48
N ALA A 174 -3.62 -5.16 20.12
CA ALA A 174 -4.42 -4.75 21.28
C ALA A 174 -5.78 -4.11 20.93
N SER A 175 -6.06 -3.89 19.64
CA SER A 175 -7.32 -3.31 19.15
C SER A 175 -8.21 -4.33 18.43
N LYS A 176 -7.89 -5.62 18.53
CA LYS A 176 -8.68 -6.76 18.01
C LYS A 176 -9.60 -7.31 19.08
#